data_AF-A0A7J6SFQ2-F1
#
_entry.id   AF-A0A7J6SFQ2-F1
#
_cell.length_a   1.000
_cell.length_b   1.000
_cell.length_c   1.000
_cell.angle_alpha   90.00
_cell.angle_beta   90.00
_cell.angle_gamma   90.00
#
_symmetry.space_group_name_H-M   'P 1'
#
loop_
_entity.id
_entity.type
_entity.pdbx_description
1 polymer ?
#
loop_
_entity_poly.entity_id
_entity_poly.type
_entity_poly.pdbx_seq_one_letter_code
_entity_poly.pdbx_strand_id
1 'polypeptide(L)'
;TAINSVALWPGSGIIFAARDEPRIGTYFVPELGVAPEWCGFLDGLTEEMEETTTGAVTSVYDDYVFVTKKDLQQLSGADSLIGTSLLKAYMHGYWMDRRLHDKLVKLSDSSTFSLAEHEKERIQEAVDAKRPMRRPAPKQVAKPKVNARLLEKATSESAKQVLEDDRFAKLFSNKDFEIEEVREDEVEAALHDAPAPTGVMSTEALSSTGEAADGEQ
;
A
#
# COMPACT_ATOMS: atom_id res chain seq x y z
N THR A 1 29.46 31.74 46.02
CA THR A 1 30.15 30.53 46.51
C THR A 1 31.48 30.42 45.81
N ALA A 2 32.58 30.29 46.55
CA ALA A 2 33.92 30.22 45.97
C ALA A 2 34.21 28.80 45.43
N ILE A 3 34.90 28.73 44.29
CA ILE A 3 35.44 27.48 43.73
C ILE A 3 36.94 27.49 43.99
N ASN A 4 37.43 26.49 44.70
CA ASN A 4 38.82 26.40 45.13
C ASN A 4 39.71 25.74 44.06
N SER A 5 39.18 24.73 43.36
CA SER A 5 39.89 24.00 42.32
C SER A 5 38.90 23.29 41.38
N VAL A 6 39.32 23.05 40.14
CA VAL A 6 38.55 22.32 39.12
C VAL A 6 39.44 21.25 38.49
N ALA A 7 38.90 20.04 38.33
CA ALA A 7 39.55 18.94 37.65
C ALA A 7 38.62 18.37 36.56
N LEU A 8 39.15 18.18 35.36
CA LEU A 8 38.45 17.54 34.23
C LEU A 8 38.88 16.08 34.13
N TRP A 9 37.93 15.19 33.85
CA TRP A 9 38.29 13.82 33.49
C TRP A 9 38.78 13.75 32.03
N PRO A 10 39.91 13.09 31.74
CA PRO A 10 40.44 13.02 30.38
C PRO A 10 39.44 12.38 29.40
N GLY A 11 39.16 13.08 28.29
CA GLY A 11 38.32 12.55 27.20
C GLY A 11 36.84 12.44 27.52
N SER A 12 36.34 13.03 28.62
CA SER A 12 34.90 13.12 28.91
C SER A 12 34.48 14.55 29.26
N GLY A 13 33.17 14.80 29.20
CA GLY A 13 32.55 16.06 29.61
C GLY A 13 32.40 16.25 31.13
N ILE A 14 33.04 15.43 31.97
CA ILE A 14 32.87 15.50 33.44
C ILE A 14 33.88 16.45 34.08
N ILE A 15 33.34 17.38 34.86
CA ILE A 15 34.08 18.40 35.60
C ILE A 15 33.80 18.25 37.10
N PHE A 16 34.85 18.10 37.90
CA PHE A 16 34.79 18.13 39.35
C PHE A 16 35.23 19.51 39.85
N ALA A 17 34.36 20.21 40.58
CA ALA A 17 34.65 21.48 41.20
C ALA A 17 34.68 21.34 42.73
N ALA A 18 35.84 21.59 43.32
CA ALA A 18 35.99 21.74 44.76
C ALA A 18 35.39 23.08 45.19
N ARG A 19 34.28 23.02 45.92
CA ARG A 19 33.56 24.20 46.46
C ARG A 19 33.67 24.19 47.98
N ASP A 20 33.30 25.29 48.62
CA ASP A 20 33.21 25.41 50.08
C ASP A 20 32.02 24.63 50.71
N GLU A 21 31.43 23.71 49.95
CA GLU A 21 30.36 22.82 50.39
C GLU A 21 30.96 21.44 50.70
N PRO A 22 30.40 20.70 51.68
CA PRO A 22 30.87 19.34 51.99
C PRO A 22 30.70 18.36 50.82
N ARG A 23 29.88 18.71 49.81
CA ARG A 23 29.71 17.93 48.57
C ARG A 23 30.50 18.58 47.44
N ILE A 24 31.37 17.80 46.80
CA ILE A 24 32.06 18.20 45.57
C ILE A 24 31.00 18.47 44.48
N GLY A 25 31.12 19.60 43.78
CA GLY A 25 30.26 19.88 42.64
C GLY A 25 30.68 19.04 41.44
N THR A 26 29.81 18.17 40.96
CA THR A 26 30.04 17.35 39.76
C THR A 26 29.16 17.89 38.64
N TYR A 27 29.78 18.36 37.57
CA TYR A 27 29.08 18.89 36.39
C TYR A 27 29.40 18.01 35.20
N PHE A 28 28.40 17.75 34.37
CA PHE A 28 28.54 17.02 33.13
C PHE A 28 28.09 17.92 31.98
N VAL A 29 28.94 18.07 30.97
CA VAL A 29 28.68 18.87 29.78
C VAL A 29 28.75 17.96 28.54
N PRO A 30 27.60 17.55 27.97
CA PRO A 30 27.58 16.60 26.85
C PRO A 30 28.26 17.16 25.59
N GLU A 31 28.27 18.49 25.41
CA GLU A 31 28.94 19.15 24.27
C GLU A 31 30.47 19.02 24.29
N LEU A 32 31.09 18.79 25.46
CA LEU A 32 32.54 18.65 25.59
C LEU A 32 33.04 17.23 25.36
N GLY A 33 32.16 16.23 25.49
CA GLY A 33 32.48 14.83 25.26
C GLY A 33 31.53 13.88 26.00
N VAL A 34 31.52 12.63 25.54
CA VAL A 34 30.68 11.54 26.09
C VAL A 34 30.99 11.27 27.56
N ALA A 35 30.00 10.74 28.29
CA ALA A 35 30.24 10.27 29.65
C ALA A 35 31.23 9.07 29.64
N PRO A 36 32.07 8.92 30.67
CA PRO A 36 32.94 7.76 30.80
C PRO A 36 32.11 6.50 31.06
N GLU A 37 32.66 5.31 30.75
CA GLU A 37 31.93 4.03 30.77
C GLU A 37 31.22 3.72 32.11
N TRP A 38 31.82 4.10 33.24
CA TRP A 38 31.24 3.91 34.57
C TRP A 38 30.06 4.86 34.88
N CYS A 39 29.86 5.88 34.05
CA CYS A 39 28.83 6.91 34.16
C CYS A 39 27.96 7.02 32.90
N GLY A 40 27.86 5.97 32.08
CA GLY A 40 27.04 6.00 30.85
C GLY A 40 25.56 6.32 31.07
N PHE A 41 25.04 6.15 32.30
CA PHE A 41 23.69 6.61 32.65
C PHE A 41 23.49 8.12 32.52
N LEU A 42 24.56 8.93 32.69
CA LEU A 42 24.46 10.38 32.56
C LEU A 42 24.13 10.80 31.13
N ASP A 43 24.67 10.13 30.12
CA ASP A 43 24.34 10.41 28.71
C ASP A 43 22.85 10.18 28.46
N GLY A 44 22.30 9.04 28.93
CA GLY A 44 20.88 8.74 28.81
C GLY A 44 19.98 9.74 29.56
N LEU A 45 20.36 10.13 30.78
CA LEU A 45 19.61 11.12 31.55
C LEU A 45 19.64 12.50 30.90
N THR A 46 20.79 12.90 30.32
CA THR A 46 20.89 14.18 29.59
C THR A 46 20.11 14.16 28.29
N GLU A 47 20.07 13.03 27.59
CA GLU A 47 19.30 12.85 26.36
C GLU A 47 17.79 12.94 26.63
N GLU A 48 17.30 12.30 27.70
CA GLU A 48 15.91 12.45 28.16
C GLU A 48 15.60 13.90 28.58
N MET A 49 16.54 14.58 29.24
CA MET A 49 16.35 15.97 29.68
C MET A 49 16.37 16.95 28.50
N GLU A 50 17.17 16.68 27.47
CA GLU A 50 17.19 17.43 26.22
C GLU A 50 15.90 17.19 25.42
N GLU A 51 15.41 15.96 25.37
CA GLU A 51 14.13 15.63 24.75
C GLU A 51 12.97 16.32 25.46
N THR A 52 12.95 16.36 26.80
CA THR A 52 11.89 17.08 27.54
C THR A 52 11.97 18.59 27.38
N THR A 53 13.18 19.17 27.30
CA THR A 53 13.36 20.62 27.11
C THR A 53 12.98 21.05 25.69
N THR A 54 13.43 20.31 24.69
CA THR A 54 13.14 20.58 23.26
C THR A 54 11.70 20.18 22.91
N GLY A 55 11.24 19.10 23.52
CA GLY A 55 9.87 18.60 23.47
C GLY A 55 8.89 19.54 24.18
N ALA A 56 9.29 20.28 25.22
CA ALA A 56 8.45 21.32 25.79
C ALA A 56 8.20 22.47 24.81
N VAL A 57 9.20 22.87 24.01
CA VAL A 57 9.01 23.89 22.97
C VAL A 57 8.09 23.38 21.85
N THR A 58 8.17 22.09 21.51
CA THR A 58 7.30 21.46 20.51
C THR A 58 5.87 21.26 21.04
N SER A 59 5.73 20.77 22.28
CA SER A 59 4.47 20.53 22.98
C SER A 59 3.68 21.82 23.22
N VAL A 60 4.36 22.96 23.40
CA VAL A 60 3.69 24.27 23.50
C VAL A 60 2.89 24.60 22.23
N TYR A 61 3.18 24.01 21.08
CA TYR A 61 2.43 24.21 19.84
C TYR A 61 1.47 23.07 19.48
N ASP A 62 1.57 21.90 20.12
CA ASP A 62 0.67 20.76 19.85
C ASP A 62 -0.80 21.07 20.16
N ASP A 63 -1.02 21.92 21.16
CA ASP A 63 -2.35 22.37 21.57
C ASP A 63 -2.86 23.60 20.80
N TYR A 64 -2.12 24.09 19.80
CA TYR A 64 -2.51 25.26 19.02
C TYR A 64 -2.85 24.92 17.57
N VAL A 65 -3.91 25.54 17.07
CA VAL A 65 -4.34 25.45 15.67
C VAL A 65 -4.06 26.79 15.01
N PHE A 66 -3.47 26.74 13.81
CA PHE A 66 -3.29 27.94 12.99
C PHE A 66 -4.59 28.24 12.24
N VAL A 67 -5.12 29.45 12.44
CA VAL A 67 -6.38 29.91 11.87
C VAL A 67 -6.11 31.15 11.01
N THR A 68 -6.59 31.15 9.76
CA THR A 68 -6.44 32.33 8.90
C THR A 68 -7.47 33.40 9.23
N LYS A 69 -7.24 34.64 8.79
CA LYS A 69 -8.24 35.72 8.95
C LYS A 69 -9.59 35.38 8.33
N LYS A 70 -9.62 34.60 7.24
CA LYS A 70 -10.87 34.20 6.58
C LYS A 70 -11.62 33.15 7.40
N ASP A 71 -10.90 32.19 7.97
CA ASP A 71 -11.49 31.15 8.81
C ASP A 71 -12.04 31.75 10.10
N LEU A 72 -11.35 32.74 10.68
CA LEU A 72 -11.81 33.50 11.85
C LEU A 72 -13.12 34.27 11.58
N GLN A 73 -13.30 34.79 10.36
CA GLN A 73 -14.53 35.46 9.93
C GLN A 73 -15.69 34.48 9.71
N GLN A 74 -15.39 33.26 9.25
CA GLN A 74 -16.37 32.19 9.05
C GLN A 74 -16.85 31.61 10.38
N LEU A 75 -15.96 31.52 11.37
CA LEU A 75 -16.27 31.12 12.74
C LEU A 75 -17.01 32.26 13.43
N SER A 76 -18.34 32.17 13.44
CA SER A 76 -19.32 33.16 13.91
C SER A 76 -18.86 34.02 15.11
N GLY A 77 -18.29 35.20 14.84
CA GLY A 77 -17.97 36.22 15.84
C GLY A 77 -16.54 36.20 16.41
N ALA A 78 -15.65 35.37 15.86
CA ALA A 78 -14.27 35.27 16.36
C ALA A 78 -13.39 36.51 16.06
N ASP A 79 -13.84 37.42 15.19
CA ASP A 79 -13.17 38.70 14.89
C ASP A 79 -12.96 39.59 16.12
N SER A 80 -13.89 39.52 17.08
CA SER A 80 -13.79 40.26 18.35
C SER A 80 -12.66 39.78 19.28
N LEU A 81 -12.13 38.57 19.04
CA LEU A 81 -11.00 38.03 19.79
C LEU A 81 -9.65 38.58 19.29
N ILE A 82 -9.63 39.27 18.15
CA ILE A 82 -8.43 39.89 17.60
C ILE A 82 -7.95 40.99 18.57
N GLY A 83 -6.72 40.84 19.07
CA GLY A 83 -6.13 41.75 20.06
C GLY A 83 -6.25 41.29 21.52
N THR A 84 -6.94 40.18 21.77
CA THR A 84 -6.93 39.50 23.08
C THR A 84 -5.76 38.52 23.18
N SER A 85 -5.38 38.12 24.40
CA SER A 85 -4.32 37.12 24.64
C SER A 85 -4.66 35.71 24.15
N LEU A 86 -5.91 35.48 23.73
CA LEU A 86 -6.41 34.18 23.25
C LEU A 86 -5.99 33.86 21.81
N LEU A 87 -5.60 34.88 21.04
CA LEU A 87 -5.10 34.75 19.68
C LEU A 87 -3.68 35.29 19.60
N LYS A 88 -2.74 34.44 19.19
CA LYS A 88 -1.35 34.84 19.00
C LYS A 88 -1.08 35.11 17.52
N ALA A 89 -0.88 36.38 17.17
CA ALA A 89 -0.60 36.77 15.80
C ALA A 89 0.71 36.14 15.30
N TYR A 90 0.66 35.49 14.13
CA TYR A 90 1.83 34.88 13.51
C TYR A 90 1.75 34.94 11.98
N MET A 91 2.74 35.60 11.38
CA MET A 91 2.91 35.83 9.93
C MET A 91 1.67 36.45 9.25
N HIS A 92 0.67 35.65 8.90
CA HIS A 92 -0.53 36.04 8.15
C HIS A 92 -1.85 35.52 8.76
N GLY A 93 -1.79 34.92 9.95
CA GLY A 93 -2.94 34.40 10.67
C GLY A 93 -2.76 34.50 12.17
N TYR A 94 -3.45 33.63 12.90
CA TYR A 94 -3.41 33.59 14.34
C TYR A 94 -3.30 32.14 14.81
N TRP A 95 -2.47 31.92 15.84
CA TRP A 95 -2.54 30.69 16.62
C TRP A 95 -3.63 30.83 17.67
N MET A 96 -4.51 29.84 17.71
CA MET A 96 -5.62 29.71 18.66
C MET A 96 -5.44 28.41 19.43
N ASP A 97 -5.76 28.40 20.72
CA ASP A 97 -5.87 27.14 21.48
C ASP A 97 -6.92 26.23 20.83
N ARG A 98 -6.55 24.97 20.56
CA ARG A 98 -7.39 23.94 19.94
C ARG A 98 -8.74 23.80 20.66
N ARG A 99 -8.76 23.91 21.99
CA ARG A 99 -10.01 23.82 22.77
C ARG A 99 -10.96 24.97 22.50
N LEU A 100 -10.43 26.16 22.22
CA LEU A 100 -11.23 27.33 21.85
C LEU A 100 -11.74 27.18 20.42
N HIS A 101 -10.87 26.75 19.51
CA HIS A 101 -11.24 26.47 18.11
C HIS A 101 -12.40 25.47 18.03
N ASP A 102 -12.31 24.33 18.71
CA ASP A 102 -13.35 23.30 18.69
C ASP A 102 -14.70 23.79 19.24
N LYS A 103 -14.68 24.73 20.20
CA LYS A 103 -15.93 25.35 20.71
C LYS A 103 -16.53 26.30 19.69
N LEU A 104 -15.71 27.10 19.02
CA LEU A 104 -16.16 28.03 17.99
C LEU A 104 -16.73 27.28 16.78
N VAL A 105 -16.09 26.20 16.35
CA VAL A 105 -16.59 25.31 15.29
C VAL A 105 -17.98 24.76 15.66
N LYS A 106 -18.14 24.22 16.88
CA LYS A 106 -19.44 23.72 17.35
C LYS A 106 -20.53 24.80 17.37
N LEU A 107 -20.16 26.04 17.70
CA LEU A 107 -21.10 27.16 17.69
C LEU A 107 -21.47 27.58 16.26
N SER A 108 -20.51 27.61 15.33
CA SER A 108 -20.79 27.95 13.93
C SER A 108 -21.65 26.90 13.24
N ASP A 109 -21.35 25.62 13.49
CA ASP A 109 -22.05 24.49 12.87
C ASP A 109 -23.53 24.47 13.24
N SER A 110 -23.84 24.89 14.48
CA SER A 110 -25.23 24.98 14.96
C SER A 110 -26.09 26.00 14.19
N SER A 111 -25.48 27.01 13.57
CA SER A 111 -26.19 28.17 13.02
C SER A 111 -26.36 28.17 11.50
N THR A 112 -25.46 27.54 10.75
CA THR A 112 -25.45 27.60 9.27
C THR A 112 -25.16 26.26 8.59
N PHE A 113 -24.47 25.34 9.26
CA PHE A 113 -24.02 24.09 8.66
C PHE A 113 -25.06 22.95 8.76
N SER A 114 -25.98 23.04 9.74
CA SER A 114 -27.02 22.03 9.96
C SER A 114 -27.93 21.77 8.76
N LEU A 115 -28.16 22.76 7.88
CA LEU A 115 -28.91 22.56 6.63
C LEU A 115 -28.06 21.90 5.54
N ALA A 116 -26.83 22.36 5.35
CA ALA A 116 -25.94 21.85 4.30
C ALA A 116 -25.45 20.42 4.57
N GLU A 117 -25.25 20.04 5.84
CA GLU A 117 -24.94 18.67 6.23
C GLU A 117 -26.14 17.75 6.04
N HIS A 118 -27.35 18.18 6.43
CA HIS A 118 -28.57 17.41 6.21
C HIS A 118 -28.84 17.16 4.72
N GLU A 119 -28.52 18.12 3.86
CA GLU A 119 -28.62 17.98 2.41
C GLU A 119 -27.61 16.96 1.87
N LYS A 120 -26.35 17.01 2.33
CA LYS A 120 -25.31 16.06 1.93
C LYS A 120 -25.60 14.65 2.40
N GLU A 121 -26.04 14.48 3.64
CA GLU A 121 -26.39 13.18 4.21
C GLU A 121 -27.56 12.53 3.45
N ARG A 122 -28.60 13.33 3.13
CA ARG A 122 -29.71 12.87 2.26
C ARG A 122 -29.25 12.43 0.87
N ILE A 123 -28.34 13.17 0.25
CA ILE A 123 -27.80 12.81 -1.06
C ILE A 123 -26.99 11.52 -0.97
N GLN A 124 -26.19 11.36 0.08
CA GLN A 124 -25.36 10.18 0.29
C GLN A 124 -26.20 8.94 0.56
N GLU A 125 -27.23 9.04 1.42
CA GLU A 125 -28.20 7.98 1.66
C GLU A 125 -28.93 7.58 0.36
N ALA A 126 -29.32 8.56 -0.47
CA ALA A 126 -29.93 8.30 -1.76
C ALA A 126 -28.97 7.64 -2.77
N VAL A 127 -27.66 7.93 -2.69
CA VAL A 127 -26.63 7.29 -3.51
C VAL A 127 -26.37 5.86 -3.03
N ASP A 128 -26.29 5.64 -1.72
CA ASP A 128 -26.04 4.33 -1.13
C ASP A 128 -27.24 3.38 -1.33
N ALA A 129 -28.48 3.90 -1.25
CA ALA A 129 -29.68 3.16 -1.62
C ALA A 129 -29.69 2.73 -3.10
N LYS A 130 -29.06 3.52 -3.98
CA LYS A 130 -28.95 3.21 -5.42
C LYS A 130 -27.74 2.34 -5.75
N ARG A 131 -26.76 2.21 -4.86
CA ARG A 131 -25.63 1.29 -5.04
C ARG A 131 -26.12 -0.13 -4.74
N PRO A 132 -26.15 -1.06 -5.70
CA PRO A 132 -26.42 -2.46 -5.39
C PRO A 132 -25.30 -2.97 -4.47
N MET A 133 -25.61 -3.13 -3.18
CA MET A 133 -24.68 -3.49 -2.10
C MET A 133 -23.93 -4.82 -2.29
N ARG A 134 -24.29 -5.59 -3.32
CA ARG A 134 -23.78 -6.92 -3.52
C ARG A 134 -23.28 -7.05 -4.96
N ARG A 135 -21.95 -7.05 -5.12
CA ARG A 135 -21.34 -7.77 -6.25
C ARG A 135 -21.96 -9.18 -6.21
N PRO A 136 -22.69 -9.62 -7.25
CA PRO A 136 -23.19 -10.98 -7.27
C PRO A 136 -21.99 -11.91 -7.06
N ALA A 137 -22.16 -12.92 -6.20
CA ALA A 137 -21.13 -13.91 -5.97
C ALA A 137 -20.65 -14.43 -7.33
N PRO A 138 -19.33 -14.64 -7.52
CA PRO A 138 -18.83 -15.18 -8.79
C PRO A 138 -19.63 -16.45 -9.08
N LYS A 139 -20.32 -16.47 -10.23
CA LYS A 139 -21.02 -17.68 -10.68
C LYS A 139 -19.96 -18.77 -10.73
N GLN A 140 -20.21 -19.90 -10.07
CA GLN A 140 -19.32 -21.04 -10.20
C GLN A 140 -19.34 -21.44 -11.68
N VAL A 141 -18.21 -21.26 -12.36
CA VAL A 141 -18.03 -21.62 -13.76
C VAL A 141 -18.37 -23.10 -13.90
N ALA A 142 -19.36 -23.43 -14.73
CA ALA A 142 -19.78 -24.80 -14.93
C ALA A 142 -18.63 -25.61 -15.51
N LYS A 143 -18.32 -26.77 -14.92
CA LYS A 143 -17.28 -27.66 -15.45
C LYS A 143 -17.69 -28.14 -16.86
N PRO A 144 -16.83 -28.00 -17.88
CA PRO A 144 -17.12 -28.45 -19.23
C PRO A 144 -17.27 -29.98 -19.28
N LYS A 145 -18.10 -30.48 -20.21
CA LYS A 145 -18.41 -31.93 -20.31
C LYS A 145 -17.30 -32.72 -20.98
N VAL A 146 -16.58 -32.09 -21.90
CA VAL A 146 -15.37 -32.62 -22.54
C VAL A 146 -14.13 -31.88 -22.00
N ASN A 147 -12.96 -32.53 -22.01
CA ASN A 147 -11.68 -31.91 -21.62
C ASN A 147 -11.65 -31.30 -20.21
N ALA A 148 -12.47 -31.79 -19.27
CA ALA A 148 -12.55 -31.27 -17.90
C ALA A 148 -11.20 -31.31 -17.16
N ARG A 149 -10.34 -32.27 -17.51
CA ARG A 149 -8.98 -32.42 -16.95
C ARG A 149 -8.02 -31.31 -17.42
N LEU A 150 -8.24 -30.73 -18.59
CA LEU A 150 -7.41 -29.64 -19.13
C LEU A 150 -7.76 -28.29 -18.50
N LEU A 151 -8.96 -28.16 -17.93
CA LEU A 151 -9.39 -26.93 -17.26
C LEU A 151 -8.53 -26.60 -16.03
N GLU A 152 -8.07 -27.61 -15.29
CA GLU A 152 -7.23 -27.41 -14.10
C GLU A 152 -5.82 -26.90 -14.48
N LYS A 153 -5.35 -27.20 -15.69
CA LYS A 153 -4.09 -26.66 -16.24
C LYS A 153 -4.25 -25.22 -16.76
N ALA A 154 -5.48 -24.76 -17.02
CA ALA A 154 -5.76 -23.43 -17.55
C ALA A 154 -5.91 -22.40 -16.41
N THR A 155 -4.83 -21.70 -16.09
CA THR A 155 -4.80 -20.67 -15.02
C THR A 155 -5.14 -19.27 -15.50
N SER A 156 -5.26 -19.05 -16.82
CA SER A 156 -5.51 -17.73 -17.39
C SER A 156 -6.96 -17.26 -17.21
N GLU A 157 -7.13 -16.00 -16.77
CA GLU A 157 -8.44 -15.35 -16.61
C GLU A 157 -9.25 -15.27 -17.92
N SER A 158 -8.58 -15.17 -19.07
CA SER A 158 -9.22 -15.21 -20.38
C SER A 158 -9.93 -16.54 -20.66
N ALA A 159 -9.37 -17.67 -20.21
CA ALA A 159 -9.99 -18.98 -20.37
C ALA A 159 -11.28 -19.11 -19.55
N LYS A 160 -11.32 -18.52 -18.35
CA LYS A 160 -12.53 -18.48 -17.51
C LYS A 160 -13.63 -17.66 -18.17
N GLN A 161 -13.28 -16.52 -18.78
CA GLN A 161 -14.24 -15.68 -19.48
C GLN A 161 -14.85 -16.36 -20.71
N VAL A 162 -14.09 -17.17 -21.45
CA VAL A 162 -14.59 -17.93 -22.61
C VAL A 162 -15.53 -19.07 -22.18
N LEU A 163 -15.33 -19.66 -21.00
CA LEU A 163 -16.22 -20.69 -20.44
C LEU A 163 -17.57 -20.14 -19.99
N GLU A 164 -17.63 -18.86 -19.63
CA GLU A 164 -18.87 -18.18 -19.23
C GLU A 164 -19.68 -17.64 -20.41
N ASP A 165 -19.12 -17.65 -21.63
CA ASP A 165 -19.77 -17.13 -22.83
C ASP A 165 -20.64 -18.21 -23.50
N ASP A 166 -21.95 -17.99 -23.50
CA ASP A 166 -22.96 -18.89 -24.08
C ASP A 166 -22.71 -19.23 -25.55
N ARG A 167 -22.01 -18.35 -26.30
CA ARG A 167 -21.68 -18.59 -27.72
C ARG A 167 -20.74 -19.78 -27.91
N PHE A 168 -19.92 -20.11 -26.91
CA PHE A 168 -18.93 -21.19 -26.98
C PHE A 168 -19.35 -22.46 -26.24
N ALA A 169 -20.53 -22.48 -25.61
CA ALA A 169 -21.03 -23.63 -24.84
C ALA A 169 -21.02 -24.96 -25.62
N LYS A 170 -21.24 -24.92 -26.94
CA LYS A 170 -21.23 -26.12 -27.81
C LYS A 170 -19.84 -26.76 -27.94
N LEU A 171 -18.76 -25.97 -27.92
CA LEU A 171 -17.39 -26.48 -28.01
C LEU A 171 -17.03 -27.35 -26.80
N PHE A 172 -17.60 -27.01 -25.63
CA PHE A 172 -17.35 -27.71 -24.37
C PHE A 172 -18.32 -28.87 -24.10
N SER A 173 -19.24 -29.15 -25.03
CA SER A 173 -20.19 -30.27 -24.95
C SER A 173 -20.02 -31.33 -26.05
N ASN A 174 -19.42 -30.96 -27.19
CA ASN A 174 -19.26 -31.85 -28.34
C ASN A 174 -18.05 -32.76 -28.16
N LYS A 175 -18.26 -34.07 -28.34
CA LYS A 175 -17.22 -35.10 -28.25
C LYS A 175 -16.16 -34.99 -29.35
N ASP A 176 -16.51 -34.43 -30.50
CA ASP A 176 -15.58 -34.25 -31.61
C ASP A 176 -14.42 -33.29 -31.28
N PHE A 177 -14.53 -32.50 -30.21
CA PHE A 177 -13.49 -31.61 -29.70
C PHE A 177 -12.74 -32.19 -28.49
N GLU A 178 -12.92 -33.47 -28.18
CA GLU A 178 -12.16 -34.16 -27.14
C GLU A 178 -10.69 -34.27 -27.58
N ILE A 179 -9.77 -33.79 -26.75
CA ILE A 179 -8.34 -33.78 -27.07
C ILE A 179 -7.74 -35.08 -26.53
N GLU A 180 -7.31 -35.95 -27.43
CA GLU A 180 -6.50 -37.11 -27.08
C GLU A 180 -5.07 -36.66 -26.77
N GLU A 181 -4.66 -36.74 -25.50
CA GLU A 181 -3.26 -36.54 -25.10
C GLU A 181 -2.44 -37.74 -25.62
N VAL A 182 -1.87 -37.61 -26.82
CA VAL A 182 -0.87 -38.58 -27.31
C VAL A 182 0.35 -38.47 -26.40
N ARG A 183 0.74 -39.57 -25.75
CA ARG A 183 1.95 -39.62 -24.92
C ARG A 183 3.17 -39.47 -25.83
N GLU A 184 4.11 -38.61 -25.44
CA GLU A 184 5.34 -38.35 -26.20
C GLU A 184 6.09 -39.65 -26.54
N ASP A 185 6.04 -40.64 -25.64
CA ASP A 185 6.62 -41.98 -25.82
C ASP A 185 6.06 -42.77 -27.03
N GLU A 186 4.79 -42.56 -27.40
CA GLU A 186 4.15 -43.26 -28.52
C GLU A 186 4.47 -42.59 -29.87
N VAL A 187 4.75 -41.28 -29.87
CA VAL A 187 5.18 -40.54 -31.06
C VAL A 187 6.65 -40.86 -31.39
N GLU A 188 7.51 -40.97 -30.37
CA GLU A 188 8.91 -41.39 -30.54
C GLU A 188 9.04 -42.84 -31.02
N ALA A 189 8.14 -43.74 -30.59
CA ALA A 189 8.11 -45.11 -31.09
C ALA A 189 7.69 -45.19 -32.57
N ALA A 190 6.71 -44.38 -32.99
CA ALA A 190 6.24 -44.35 -34.38
C ALA A 190 7.25 -43.73 -35.36
N LEU A 191 8.13 -42.84 -34.90
CA LEU A 191 9.18 -42.23 -35.74
C LEU A 191 10.37 -43.17 -35.99
N HIS A 192 10.60 -44.17 -35.13
CA HIS A 192 11.72 -45.11 -35.26
C HIS A 192 11.39 -46.35 -36.11
N ASP A 193 10.11 -46.62 -36.44
CA ASP A 193 9.67 -47.78 -37.22
C ASP A 193 9.15 -47.40 -38.61
N ALA A 194 9.89 -46.57 -39.34
CA ALA A 194 9.65 -46.35 -40.77
C ALA A 194 10.52 -47.33 -41.60
N PRO A 195 9.95 -48.27 -42.38
CA PRO A 195 10.74 -49.15 -43.22
C PRO A 195 11.39 -48.37 -44.38
N ALA A 196 12.71 -48.52 -44.52
CA ALA A 196 13.49 -47.91 -45.58
C ALA A 196 13.04 -48.37 -46.98
N PRO A 197 12.96 -47.48 -48.00
CA PRO A 197 12.63 -47.88 -49.35
C PRO A 197 13.84 -48.56 -49.99
N THR A 198 13.80 -49.90 -50.08
CA THR A 198 14.77 -50.65 -50.87
C THR A 198 14.04 -51.41 -51.97
N GLY A 199 14.07 -50.82 -53.16
CA GLY A 199 13.76 -51.52 -54.39
C GLY A 199 14.97 -52.33 -54.86
N VAL A 200 14.74 -53.59 -55.24
CA VAL A 200 15.51 -54.27 -56.29
C VAL A 200 14.56 -55.16 -57.09
N MET A 201 14.60 -54.97 -58.41
CA MET A 201 13.83 -55.65 -59.44
C MET A 201 14.32 -57.09 -59.69
N SER A 202 13.41 -58.01 -60.09
CA SER A 202 13.61 -59.11 -61.06
C SER A 202 12.24 -59.77 -61.35
N THR A 203 11.56 -59.45 -62.46
CA THR A 203 11.49 -60.12 -63.79
C THR A 203 10.49 -61.29 -63.90
N GLU A 204 9.54 -61.11 -64.85
CA GLU A 204 8.74 -62.09 -65.62
C GLU A 204 7.54 -62.81 -64.94
N ALA A 205 6.35 -62.99 -65.54
CA ALA A 205 5.72 -62.53 -66.79
C ALA A 205 4.19 -62.86 -66.71
N LEU A 206 3.28 -61.98 -67.16
CA LEU A 206 2.29 -62.09 -68.27
C LEU A 206 1.08 -61.22 -67.81
N SER A 207 0.34 -60.44 -68.59
CA SER A 207 0.20 -60.24 -70.04
C SER A 207 -0.59 -58.95 -70.28
N SER A 208 -0.33 -58.32 -71.43
CA SER A 208 -1.13 -57.30 -72.15
C SER A 208 -2.65 -57.38 -71.91
N THR A 209 -3.39 -56.28 -71.78
CA THR A 209 -3.82 -55.33 -72.84
C THR A 209 -4.33 -54.05 -72.16
N GLY A 210 -4.02 -52.80 -72.53
CA GLY A 210 -3.70 -52.24 -73.84
C GLY A 210 -4.93 -51.56 -74.44
N GLU A 211 -5.33 -50.39 -73.94
CA GLU A 211 -5.81 -49.27 -74.77
C GLU A 211 -5.91 -47.97 -73.94
N ALA A 212 -5.03 -47.02 -74.26
CA ALA A 212 -5.06 -45.65 -73.80
C ALA A 212 -5.39 -44.75 -74.99
N ALA A 213 -6.01 -43.62 -74.66
CA ALA A 213 -6.35 -42.53 -75.57
C ALA A 213 -5.16 -42.04 -76.42
N ASP A 214 -5.44 -41.74 -77.70
CA ASP A 214 -4.84 -40.58 -78.38
C ASP A 214 -5.73 -39.36 -78.02
N GLY A 215 -5.24 -38.17 -77.71
CA GLY A 215 -3.99 -37.55 -78.09
C GLY A 215 -4.33 -36.12 -78.55
N GLU A 216 -3.63 -35.13 -77.99
CA GLU A 216 -3.47 -33.76 -78.50
C GLU A 216 -4.72 -32.86 -78.63
N GLN A 217 -4.92 -31.97 -77.63
CA GLN A 217 -4.76 -30.51 -77.72
C GLN A 217 -5.08 -29.83 -76.38
#